data_AF-Q58858-F1
#
_entry.id   AF-Q58858-F1
#
_cell.length_a   1.000
_cell.length_b   1.000
_cell.length_c   1.000
_cell.angle_alpha   90.00
_cell.angle_beta   90.00
_cell.angle_gamma   90.00
#
_symmetry.space_group_name_H-M   'P 1'
#
loop_
_entity.id
_entity.type
_entity.pdbx_description
1 polymer ?
#
loop_
_entity_poly.entity_id
_entity_poly.type
_entity_poly.pdbx_seq_one_letter_code
_entity_poly.pdbx_strand_id
1 'polypeptide(L)'
;MVVDAKEVEMINTLVFETLGNPEKEREFKLKSLKRWGFDLIFGKVDGKETYFTVELDERKAGDKFSKDGKEYEVIEVLQELPKNTELYAHIEMEMGKAYIVCQLRDEDGKNTEVLRVPAATLLLAFLKKNKLANIIKAIKNVGISLELSMQNGVGGKPLSYEELPNVARRFIRSARKVEKETGFGRLSFAYYGETKDGEPRYRFSWLLPTIALFDLDIAKKVEQTLGILKVSE
;
A
#
# COMPACT_ATOMS: atom_id res chain seq x y z
N MET A 1 -11.95 42.76 8.66
CA MET A 1 -11.15 41.80 9.45
C MET A 1 -9.95 41.40 8.62
N VAL A 2 -8.74 41.44 9.18
CA VAL A 2 -7.58 40.80 8.56
C VAL A 2 -7.78 39.30 8.83
N VAL A 3 -8.16 38.55 7.79
CA VAL A 3 -8.29 37.09 7.90
C VAL A 3 -6.90 36.53 8.20
N ASP A 4 -6.78 35.73 9.25
CA ASP A 4 -5.51 35.09 9.62
C ASP A 4 -5.02 34.23 8.44
N ALA A 5 -3.72 34.25 8.13
CA ALA A 5 -3.13 33.41 7.11
C ALA A 5 -3.45 31.92 7.37
N LYS A 6 -3.48 31.51 8.64
CA LYS A 6 -3.85 30.15 9.05
C LYS A 6 -5.32 29.84 8.78
N GLU A 7 -6.20 30.81 9.00
CA GLU A 7 -7.64 30.68 8.70
C GLU A 7 -7.88 30.50 7.21
N VAL A 8 -7.24 31.31 6.35
CA VAL A 8 -7.32 31.15 4.89
C VAL A 8 -6.81 29.79 4.45
N GLU A 9 -5.70 29.32 5.03
CA GLU A 9 -5.15 28.01 4.73
C GLU A 9 -6.09 26.87 5.12
N MET A 10 -6.74 26.97 6.29
CA MET A 10 -7.72 25.97 6.74
C MET A 10 -8.95 25.93 5.82
N ILE A 11 -9.47 27.08 5.41
CA ILE A 11 -10.64 27.18 4.53
C ILE A 11 -10.34 26.63 3.13
N ASN A 12 -9.17 26.95 2.59
CA ASN A 12 -8.80 26.59 1.21
C ASN A 12 -7.97 25.30 1.12
N THR A 13 -7.78 24.57 2.23
CA THR A 13 -7.33 23.18 2.16
C THR A 13 -8.51 22.31 1.80
N LEU A 14 -8.49 21.78 0.59
CA LEU A 14 -9.56 20.94 0.06
C LEU A 14 -9.42 19.54 0.64
N VAL A 15 -10.48 19.07 1.30
CA VAL A 15 -10.53 17.72 1.89
C VAL A 15 -11.56 16.88 1.14
N PHE A 16 -11.13 15.72 0.67
CA PHE A 16 -11.99 14.71 0.04
C PHE A 16 -11.86 13.42 0.84
N GLU A 17 -13.00 12.86 1.24
CA GLU A 17 -13.05 11.69 2.09
C GLU A 17 -13.94 10.61 1.48
N THR A 18 -13.44 9.39 1.50
CA THR A 18 -14.21 8.16 1.28
C THR A 18 -14.21 7.40 2.61
N LEU A 19 -15.27 7.60 3.38
CA LEU A 19 -15.38 7.20 4.79
C LEU A 19 -15.76 5.72 5.02
N GLY A 20 -15.39 4.82 4.11
CA GLY A 20 -15.52 3.39 4.40
C GLY A 20 -14.55 2.97 5.50
N ASN A 21 -14.65 1.73 5.98
CA ASN A 21 -13.56 1.17 6.78
C ASN A 21 -12.39 0.82 5.84
N PRO A 22 -11.13 1.06 6.23
CA PRO A 22 -10.03 0.47 5.50
C PRO A 22 -10.26 -1.05 5.41
N GLU A 23 -10.03 -1.60 4.22
CA GLU A 23 -10.23 -3.01 3.92
C GLU A 23 -9.59 -3.87 5.02
N LYS A 24 -10.40 -4.71 5.67
CA LYS A 24 -9.95 -5.56 6.77
C LYS A 24 -9.02 -6.66 6.27
N GLU A 25 -9.36 -7.24 5.13
CA GLU A 25 -8.63 -8.30 4.47
C GLU A 25 -8.86 -8.20 2.96
N ARG A 26 -7.89 -8.66 2.17
CA ARG A 26 -7.94 -8.70 0.72
C ARG A 26 -7.56 -10.09 0.21
N GLU A 27 -8.31 -10.61 -0.74
CA GLU A 27 -7.94 -11.83 -1.48
C GLU A 27 -6.80 -11.53 -2.47
N PHE A 28 -5.82 -12.43 -2.53
CA PHE A 28 -4.72 -12.39 -3.47
C PHE A 28 -4.54 -13.72 -4.19
N LYS A 29 -4.03 -13.65 -5.42
CA LYS A 29 -3.61 -14.85 -6.16
C LYS A 29 -2.21 -15.27 -5.72
N LEU A 30 -1.86 -16.55 -5.87
CA LEU A 30 -0.49 -17.04 -5.61
C LEU A 30 0.59 -16.25 -6.36
N LYS A 31 0.27 -15.75 -7.57
CA LYS A 31 1.16 -14.87 -8.35
C LYS A 31 1.53 -13.58 -7.60
N SER A 32 0.66 -13.05 -6.75
CA SER A 32 0.95 -11.87 -5.92
C SER A 32 1.98 -12.20 -4.85
N LEU A 33 1.87 -13.35 -4.19
CA LEU A 33 2.86 -13.84 -3.22
C LEU A 33 4.26 -13.99 -3.86
N LYS A 34 4.34 -14.59 -5.06
CA LYS A 34 5.59 -14.65 -5.85
C LYS A 34 6.13 -13.27 -6.22
N ARG A 35 5.25 -12.30 -6.54
CA ARG A 35 5.67 -10.92 -6.80
C ARG A 35 6.28 -10.25 -5.57
N TRP A 36 5.73 -10.54 -4.39
CA TRP A 36 6.25 -10.08 -3.11
C TRP A 36 7.58 -10.75 -2.72
N GLY A 37 7.94 -11.85 -3.39
CA GLY A 37 9.24 -12.52 -3.22
C GLY A 37 9.17 -13.76 -2.36
N PHE A 38 8.03 -14.46 -2.34
CA PHE A 38 7.85 -15.69 -1.59
C PHE A 38 7.29 -16.82 -2.45
N ASP A 39 7.75 -18.03 -2.17
CA ASP A 39 7.11 -19.26 -2.61
C ASP A 39 6.21 -19.83 -1.52
N LEU A 40 5.09 -20.43 -1.94
CA LEU A 40 4.21 -21.19 -1.05
C LEU A 40 4.64 -22.66 -1.04
N ILE A 41 4.79 -23.22 0.15
CA ILE A 41 5.30 -24.56 0.37
C ILE A 41 4.22 -25.42 1.04
N PHE A 42 4.07 -26.65 0.57
CA PHE A 42 3.50 -27.74 1.36
C PHE A 42 4.64 -28.52 1.99
N GLY A 43 4.56 -28.76 3.30
CA GLY A 43 5.67 -29.36 4.02
C GLY A 43 5.31 -29.70 5.46
N LYS A 44 6.33 -29.81 6.31
CA LYS A 44 6.16 -30.03 7.75
C LYS A 44 6.83 -28.93 8.55
N VAL A 45 6.17 -28.52 9.62
CA VAL A 45 6.74 -27.66 10.68
C VAL A 45 6.66 -28.44 11.99
N ASP A 46 7.80 -28.68 12.62
CA ASP A 46 7.94 -29.53 13.82
C ASP A 46 7.24 -30.89 13.65
N GLY A 47 7.40 -31.48 12.46
CA GLY A 47 6.85 -32.78 12.09
C GLY A 47 5.36 -32.79 11.72
N LYS A 48 4.64 -31.68 11.84
CA LYS A 48 3.21 -31.56 11.46
C LYS A 48 3.06 -31.01 10.05
N GLU A 49 2.24 -31.67 9.23
CA GLU A 49 1.95 -31.21 7.88
C GLU A 49 1.19 -29.88 7.90
N THR A 50 1.67 -28.91 7.13
CA THR A 50 1.09 -27.57 7.02
C THR A 50 1.62 -26.86 5.76
N TYR A 51 1.10 -25.66 5.54
CA TYR A 51 1.63 -24.72 4.56
C TYR A 51 2.45 -23.63 5.23
N PHE A 52 3.48 -23.15 4.54
CA PHE A 52 4.29 -22.01 4.96
C PHE A 52 4.93 -21.35 3.75
N THR A 53 5.61 -20.23 3.95
CA THR A 53 6.35 -19.53 2.89
C THR A 53 7.85 -19.50 3.15
N VAL A 54 8.62 -19.43 2.07
CA VAL A 54 10.07 -19.23 2.04
C VAL A 54 10.40 -18.14 1.03
N GLU A 55 11.62 -17.58 1.07
CA GLU A 55 12.02 -16.62 0.03
C GLU A 55 11.99 -17.30 -1.34
N LEU A 56 11.59 -16.54 -2.36
CA LEU A 56 11.42 -17.02 -3.73
C LEU A 56 12.69 -17.71 -4.23
N ASP A 57 12.54 -18.92 -4.79
CA ASP A 57 13.60 -19.75 -5.35
C ASP A 57 14.72 -20.15 -4.34
N GLU A 58 14.52 -19.95 -3.03
CA GLU A 58 15.52 -20.28 -2.01
C GLU A 58 15.57 -21.77 -1.66
N ARG A 59 14.43 -22.46 -1.76
CA ARG A 59 14.27 -23.85 -1.30
C ARG A 59 13.64 -24.75 -2.36
N LYS A 60 13.90 -26.04 -2.25
CA LYS A 60 13.33 -27.10 -3.11
C LYS A 60 12.83 -28.28 -2.29
N ALA A 61 12.02 -29.13 -2.92
CA ALA A 61 11.56 -30.38 -2.32
C ALA A 61 12.73 -31.22 -1.77
N GLY A 62 12.57 -31.71 -0.55
CA GLY A 62 13.58 -32.47 0.20
C GLY A 62 14.45 -31.62 1.13
N ASP A 63 14.43 -30.29 1.02
CA ASP A 63 15.20 -29.42 1.92
C ASP A 63 14.66 -29.49 3.36
N LYS A 64 15.59 -29.49 4.33
CA LYS A 64 15.30 -29.38 5.77
C LYS A 64 16.10 -28.23 6.37
N PHE A 65 15.46 -27.42 7.20
CA PHE A 65 16.11 -26.25 7.81
C PHE A 65 15.41 -25.84 9.11
N SER A 66 16.13 -25.08 9.95
CA SER A 66 15.60 -24.52 11.19
C SER A 66 15.42 -23.01 11.05
N LYS A 67 14.28 -22.48 11.52
CA LYS A 67 13.99 -21.04 11.54
C LYS A 67 13.14 -20.71 12.76
N ASP A 68 13.53 -19.66 13.49
CA ASP A 68 12.83 -19.21 14.70
C ASP A 68 12.57 -20.34 15.73
N GLY A 69 13.51 -21.28 15.83
CA GLY A 69 13.45 -22.43 16.73
C GLY A 69 12.51 -23.57 16.31
N LYS A 70 11.98 -23.53 15.08
CA LYS A 70 11.14 -24.59 14.50
C LYS A 70 11.87 -25.30 13.36
N GLU A 71 11.62 -26.59 13.22
CA GLU A 71 12.18 -27.42 12.15
C GLU A 71 11.21 -27.51 10.97
N TYR A 72 11.71 -27.18 9.78
CA TYR A 72 10.95 -27.17 8.53
C TYR A 72 11.45 -28.26 7.60
N GLU A 73 10.51 -28.93 6.93
CA GLU A 73 10.77 -29.87 5.84
C GLU A 73 9.92 -29.47 4.63
N VAL A 74 10.57 -29.26 3.48
CA VAL A 74 9.91 -28.91 2.22
C VAL A 74 9.51 -30.20 1.50
N ILE A 75 8.21 -30.45 1.34
CA ILE A 75 7.71 -31.58 0.55
C ILE A 75 7.49 -31.13 -0.89
N GLU A 76 6.84 -29.98 -1.10
CA GLU A 76 6.50 -29.48 -2.42
C GLU A 76 6.51 -27.94 -2.45
N VAL A 77 7.07 -27.37 -3.51
CA VAL A 77 6.95 -25.94 -3.84
C VAL A 77 5.74 -25.75 -4.75
N LEU A 78 4.67 -25.16 -4.21
CA LEU A 78 3.38 -25.09 -4.89
C LEU A 78 3.41 -24.11 -6.07
N GLN A 79 2.90 -24.57 -7.23
CA GLN A 79 2.74 -23.75 -8.42
C GLN A 79 1.34 -23.12 -8.53
N GLU A 80 0.37 -23.69 -7.82
CA GLU A 80 -1.01 -23.21 -7.70
C GLU A 80 -1.45 -23.29 -6.24
N LEU A 81 -2.54 -22.60 -5.88
CA LEU A 81 -3.10 -22.75 -4.53
C LEU A 81 -3.61 -24.17 -4.33
N PRO A 82 -3.57 -24.72 -3.11
CA PRO A 82 -4.25 -25.98 -2.79
C PRO A 82 -5.72 -25.93 -3.21
N LYS A 83 -6.29 -27.09 -3.56
CA LYS A 83 -7.71 -27.19 -3.94
C LYS A 83 -8.60 -26.63 -2.84
N ASN A 84 -9.66 -25.94 -3.23
CA ASN A 84 -10.66 -25.36 -2.33
C ASN A 84 -10.05 -24.43 -1.27
N THR A 85 -8.97 -23.71 -1.62
CA THR A 85 -8.38 -22.70 -0.76
C THR A 85 -8.26 -21.34 -1.44
N GLU A 86 -8.34 -20.30 -0.62
CA GLU A 86 -8.16 -18.90 -1.02
C GLU A 86 -7.04 -18.28 -0.18
N LEU A 87 -6.25 -17.39 -0.80
CA LEU A 87 -5.17 -16.69 -0.10
C LEU A 87 -5.63 -15.28 0.26
N TYR A 88 -5.75 -15.01 1.55
CA TYR A 88 -6.08 -13.70 2.07
C TYR A 88 -4.86 -13.05 2.70
N ALA A 89 -4.83 -11.73 2.70
CA ALA A 89 -3.90 -10.98 3.52
C ALA A 89 -4.57 -9.78 4.20
N HIS A 90 -4.10 -9.48 5.40
CA HIS A 90 -4.53 -8.34 6.20
C HIS A 90 -3.34 -7.69 6.91
N ILE A 91 -3.60 -6.53 7.52
CA ILE A 91 -2.61 -5.81 8.31
C ILE A 91 -2.95 -5.94 9.79
N GLU A 92 -2.00 -6.46 10.57
CA GLU A 92 -2.06 -6.47 12.03
C GLU A 92 -1.11 -5.41 12.60
N MET A 93 -1.54 -4.77 13.69
CA MET A 93 -0.71 -3.80 14.42
C MET A 93 -0.20 -4.44 15.70
N GLU A 94 1.12 -4.57 15.82
CA GLU A 94 1.79 -5.06 17.03
C GLU A 94 2.71 -3.96 17.58
N MET A 95 2.44 -3.46 18.78
CA MET A 95 3.30 -2.45 19.45
C MET A 95 3.66 -1.26 18.54
N GLY A 96 2.70 -0.78 17.75
CA GLY A 96 2.88 0.34 16.81
C GLY A 96 3.52 0.00 15.47
N LYS A 97 3.83 -1.27 15.20
CA LYS A 97 4.37 -1.75 13.91
C LYS A 97 3.30 -2.49 13.12
N ALA A 98 3.22 -2.21 11.83
CA ALA A 98 2.33 -2.92 10.91
C ALA A 98 3.00 -4.20 10.36
N TYR A 99 2.29 -5.31 10.45
CA TYR A 99 2.66 -6.59 9.86
C TYR A 99 1.64 -6.96 8.80
N ILE A 100 2.11 -7.42 7.64
CA ILE A 100 1.26 -8.10 6.68
C ILE A 100 1.23 -9.58 7.05
N VAL A 101 0.03 -10.10 7.21
CA VAL A 101 -0.23 -11.49 7.56
C VAL A 101 -0.98 -12.10 6.38
N CYS A 102 -0.47 -13.21 5.85
CA CYS A 102 -1.13 -13.95 4.78
C CYS A 102 -1.60 -15.30 5.31
N GLN A 103 -2.83 -15.67 4.94
CA GLN A 103 -3.48 -16.88 5.40
C GLN A 103 -4.10 -17.63 4.22
N LEU A 104 -3.96 -18.95 4.22
CA LEU A 104 -4.79 -19.82 3.40
C LEU A 104 -6.08 -20.11 4.16
N ARG A 105 -7.22 -19.82 3.54
CA ARG A 105 -8.55 -20.15 4.05
C ARG A 105 -9.09 -21.34 3.27
N ASP A 106 -9.46 -22.40 3.97
CA ASP A 106 -10.11 -23.57 3.35
C ASP A 106 -11.64 -23.42 3.30
N GLU A 107 -12.31 -24.41 2.71
CA GLU A 107 -13.76 -24.45 2.53
C GLU A 107 -14.55 -24.47 3.85
N ASP A 108 -13.94 -24.90 4.94
CA ASP A 108 -14.51 -24.88 6.29
C ASP A 108 -14.28 -23.53 7.00
N GLY A 109 -13.60 -22.58 6.35
CA GLY A 109 -13.28 -21.26 6.88
C GLY A 109 -12.12 -21.25 7.87
N LYS A 110 -11.34 -22.33 7.95
CA LYS A 110 -10.16 -22.40 8.81
C LYS A 110 -9.00 -21.69 8.14
N ASN A 111 -8.41 -20.75 8.87
CA ASN A 111 -7.26 -19.98 8.40
C ASN A 111 -5.94 -20.62 8.85
N THR A 112 -5.03 -20.84 7.91
CA THR A 112 -3.64 -21.24 8.17
C THR A 112 -2.72 -20.09 7.82
N GLU A 113 -2.04 -19.51 8.82
CA GLU A 113 -1.03 -18.46 8.59
C GLU A 113 0.18 -19.04 7.85
N VAL A 114 0.52 -18.45 6.71
CA VAL A 114 1.64 -18.89 5.86
C VAL A 114 2.77 -17.87 5.80
N LEU A 115 2.49 -16.60 6.09
CA LEU A 115 3.47 -15.51 6.08
C LEU A 115 3.08 -14.45 7.12
N ARG A 116 4.07 -13.99 7.89
CA ARG A 116 3.99 -12.79 8.73
C ARG A 116 5.30 -12.03 8.62
N VAL A 117 5.26 -10.82 8.08
CA VAL A 117 6.44 -9.96 7.93
C VAL A 117 6.10 -8.48 8.14
N PRO A 118 7.06 -7.63 8.53
CA PRO A 118 6.84 -6.19 8.62
C PRO A 118 6.32 -5.61 7.29
N ALA A 119 5.13 -5.00 7.32
CA ALA A 119 4.45 -4.53 6.12
C ALA A 119 5.26 -3.44 5.40
N ALA A 120 5.88 -2.52 6.15
CA ALA A 120 6.68 -1.44 5.58
C ALA A 120 7.89 -1.97 4.78
N THR A 121 8.59 -2.98 5.31
CA THR A 121 9.74 -3.60 4.65
C THR A 121 9.33 -4.28 3.36
N LEU A 122 8.27 -5.10 3.41
CA LEU A 122 7.80 -5.81 2.23
C LEU A 122 7.25 -4.85 1.18
N LEU A 123 6.47 -3.85 1.59
CA LEU A 123 5.91 -2.85 0.69
C LEU A 123 7.02 -2.09 -0.02
N LEU A 124 8.04 -1.63 0.69
CA LEU A 124 9.16 -0.90 0.07
C LEU A 124 9.92 -1.78 -0.94
N ALA A 125 10.18 -3.05 -0.63
CA ALA A 125 10.80 -3.99 -1.56
C ALA A 125 9.94 -4.22 -2.81
N PHE A 126 8.63 -4.44 -2.61
CA PHE A 126 7.66 -4.59 -3.69
C PHE A 126 7.61 -3.37 -4.61
N LEU A 127 7.52 -2.16 -4.04
CA LEU A 127 7.48 -0.91 -4.81
C LEU A 127 8.79 -0.68 -5.59
N LYS A 128 9.95 -0.95 -4.98
CA LYS A 128 11.27 -0.86 -5.65
C LYS A 128 11.37 -1.81 -6.84
N LYS A 129 11.02 -3.08 -6.64
CA LYS A 129 11.01 -4.12 -7.70
C LYS A 129 10.13 -3.71 -8.88
N ASN A 130 9.01 -3.05 -8.61
CA ASN A 130 8.06 -2.58 -9.63
C ASN A 130 8.31 -1.15 -10.13
N LYS A 131 9.42 -0.50 -9.71
CA LYS A 131 9.82 0.85 -10.13
C LYS A 131 8.76 1.94 -9.86
N LEU A 132 8.06 1.85 -8.73
CA LEU A 132 7.00 2.80 -8.33
C LEU A 132 7.59 3.94 -7.48
N ALA A 133 8.38 4.80 -8.14
CA ALA A 133 9.23 5.78 -7.48
C ALA A 133 8.47 6.94 -6.83
N ASN A 134 7.35 7.40 -7.41
CA ASN A 134 6.57 8.49 -6.81
C ASN A 134 5.95 8.04 -5.48
N ILE A 135 5.46 6.79 -5.41
CA ILE A 135 4.95 6.24 -4.15
C ILE A 135 6.07 6.18 -3.11
N ILE A 136 7.24 5.66 -3.46
CA ILE A 136 8.38 5.55 -2.53
C ILE A 136 8.75 6.93 -1.96
N LYS A 137 8.76 7.98 -2.81
CA LYS A 137 9.04 9.36 -2.37
C LYS A 137 7.94 9.94 -1.49
N ALA A 138 6.69 9.53 -1.70
CA ALA A 138 5.55 10.07 -0.98
C ALA A 138 5.23 9.34 0.33
N ILE A 139 5.59 8.06 0.50
CA ILE A 139 5.30 7.31 1.73
C ILE A 139 5.95 8.00 2.93
N LYS A 140 5.12 8.34 3.91
CA LYS A 140 5.53 8.96 5.16
C LYS A 140 5.45 8.00 6.35
N ASN A 141 4.42 7.17 6.40
CA ASN A 141 4.24 6.14 7.43
C ASN A 141 3.36 4.99 6.90
N VAL A 142 3.45 3.83 7.56
CA VAL A 142 2.71 2.61 7.21
C VAL A 142 2.08 2.02 8.47
N GLY A 143 0.74 2.01 8.50
CA GLY A 143 -0.10 1.35 9.50
C GLY A 143 -1.13 0.43 8.82
N ILE A 144 -2.33 0.29 9.40
CA ILE A 144 -3.49 -0.30 8.69
C ILE A 144 -3.80 0.52 7.43
N SER A 145 -3.77 1.85 7.57
CA SER A 145 -3.65 2.80 6.46
C SER A 145 -2.23 3.35 6.42
N LEU A 146 -1.77 3.73 5.23
CA LEU A 146 -0.54 4.47 5.04
C LEU A 146 -0.84 5.92 4.67
N GLU A 147 0.12 6.79 4.94
CA GLU A 147 0.09 8.19 4.53
C GLU A 147 1.08 8.42 3.39
N LEU A 148 0.56 8.95 2.28
CA LEU A 148 1.35 9.55 1.20
C LEU A 148 1.34 11.07 1.38
N SER A 149 2.51 11.71 1.40
CA SER A 149 2.64 13.14 1.60
C SER A 149 3.70 13.71 0.68
N MET A 150 3.37 14.77 -0.04
CA MET A 150 4.35 15.56 -0.80
C MET A 150 4.03 17.04 -0.71
N GLN A 151 5.06 17.86 -0.91
CA GLN A 151 4.93 19.30 -0.97
C GLN A 151 5.95 19.90 -1.93
N ASN A 152 5.59 21.00 -2.57
CA ASN A 152 6.48 21.81 -3.40
C ASN A 152 6.15 23.30 -3.20
N GLY A 153 7.15 24.13 -2.91
CA GLY A 153 6.98 25.59 -2.86
C GLY A 153 5.85 26.12 -1.97
N VAL A 154 5.62 25.52 -0.79
CA VAL A 154 4.52 25.88 0.12
C VAL A 154 4.57 27.36 0.52
N GLY A 155 3.41 28.03 0.54
CA GLY A 155 3.26 29.38 1.10
C GLY A 155 2.30 30.27 0.31
N GLY A 156 1.71 31.25 1.00
CA GLY A 156 0.67 32.12 0.44
C GLY A 156 -0.73 31.56 0.65
N LYS A 157 -1.71 32.15 -0.04
CA LYS A 157 -3.11 31.71 0.05
C LYS A 157 -3.32 30.52 -0.89
N PRO A 158 -3.82 29.37 -0.40
CA PRO A 158 -4.24 28.33 -1.32
C PRO A 158 -5.43 28.83 -2.14
N LEU A 159 -5.49 28.40 -3.40
CA LEU A 159 -6.62 28.64 -4.28
C LEU A 159 -7.83 27.83 -3.83
N SER A 160 -9.02 28.40 -4.03
CA SER A 160 -10.28 27.66 -3.90
C SER A 160 -10.40 26.59 -4.99
N TYR A 161 -11.39 25.69 -4.85
CA TYR A 161 -11.61 24.62 -5.82
C TYR A 161 -11.88 25.17 -7.24
N GLU A 162 -12.65 26.25 -7.32
CA GLU A 162 -13.08 26.92 -8.54
C GLU A 162 -11.89 27.54 -9.30
N GLU A 163 -10.89 28.01 -8.56
CA GLU A 163 -9.68 28.66 -9.06
C GLU A 163 -8.57 27.68 -9.45
N LEU A 164 -8.69 26.39 -9.12
CA LEU A 164 -7.64 25.41 -9.39
C LEU A 164 -7.32 25.29 -10.88
N PRO A 165 -6.04 25.16 -11.28
CA PRO A 165 -5.69 24.80 -12.64
C PRO A 165 -6.08 23.35 -12.97
N ASN A 166 -6.15 23.03 -14.26
CA ASN A 166 -6.58 21.71 -14.75
C ASN A 166 -5.73 20.56 -14.20
N VAL A 167 -4.42 20.77 -14.01
CA VAL A 167 -3.50 19.76 -13.45
C VAL A 167 -3.90 19.36 -12.02
N ALA A 168 -4.18 20.34 -11.16
CA ALA A 168 -4.62 20.12 -9.79
C ALA A 168 -5.99 19.44 -9.75
N ARG A 169 -6.95 19.87 -10.57
CA ARG A 169 -8.26 19.21 -10.68
C ARG A 169 -8.12 17.76 -11.16
N ARG A 170 -7.22 17.48 -12.11
CA ARG A 170 -6.95 16.13 -12.62
C ARG A 170 -6.35 15.23 -11.54
N PHE A 171 -5.42 15.75 -10.75
CA PHE A 171 -4.87 15.04 -9.60
C PHE A 171 -5.97 14.63 -8.62
N ILE A 172 -6.79 15.59 -8.16
CA ILE A 172 -7.90 15.34 -7.24
C ILE A 172 -8.86 14.29 -7.80
N ARG A 173 -9.29 14.42 -9.07
CA ARG A 173 -10.20 13.45 -9.70
C ARG A 173 -9.60 12.04 -9.74
N SER A 174 -8.30 11.92 -10.02
CA SER A 174 -7.61 10.63 -10.10
C SER A 174 -7.46 9.99 -8.72
N ALA A 175 -7.06 10.77 -7.72
CA ALA A 175 -6.99 10.33 -6.33
C ALA A 175 -8.36 9.81 -5.84
N ARG A 176 -9.43 10.60 -6.04
CA ARG A 176 -10.80 10.19 -5.67
C ARG A 176 -11.27 8.92 -6.38
N LYS A 177 -10.80 8.66 -7.60
CA LYS A 177 -11.12 7.40 -8.29
C LYS A 177 -10.46 6.20 -7.59
N VAL A 178 -9.22 6.36 -7.13
CA VAL A 178 -8.54 5.33 -6.33
C VAL A 178 -9.26 5.13 -5.00
N GLU A 179 -9.60 6.19 -4.27
CA GLU A 179 -10.30 6.07 -2.97
C GLU A 179 -11.62 5.31 -3.07
N LYS A 180 -12.39 5.56 -4.14
CA LYS A 180 -13.63 4.81 -4.42
C LYS A 180 -13.37 3.33 -4.69
N GLU A 181 -12.29 3.02 -5.39
CA GLU A 181 -11.91 1.65 -5.72
C GLU A 181 -11.39 0.88 -4.49
N THR A 182 -10.71 1.57 -3.57
CA THR A 182 -10.24 0.99 -2.31
C THR A 182 -11.28 1.02 -1.18
N GLY A 183 -12.44 1.65 -1.41
CA GLY A 183 -13.50 1.82 -0.42
C GLY A 183 -13.14 2.73 0.76
N PHE A 184 -11.92 3.24 0.82
CA PHE A 184 -11.39 4.09 1.88
C PHE A 184 -10.36 5.05 1.32
N GLY A 185 -10.39 6.29 1.78
CA GLY A 185 -9.29 7.22 1.62
C GLY A 185 -9.61 8.63 2.10
N ARG A 186 -8.57 9.42 2.27
CA ARG A 186 -8.68 10.83 2.66
C ARG A 186 -7.57 11.64 2.01
N LEU A 187 -7.94 12.50 1.08
CA LEU A 187 -7.04 13.47 0.47
C LEU A 187 -7.24 14.84 1.11
N SER A 188 -6.19 15.39 1.71
CA SER A 188 -6.07 16.80 2.07
C SER A 188 -5.12 17.47 1.08
N PHE A 189 -5.58 18.48 0.35
CA PHE A 189 -4.85 19.11 -0.74
C PHE A 189 -4.95 20.63 -0.70
N ALA A 190 -3.81 21.31 -0.74
CA ALA A 190 -3.73 22.76 -0.86
C ALA A 190 -2.80 23.13 -2.03
N TYR A 191 -3.29 24.01 -2.91
CA TYR A 191 -2.56 24.48 -4.09
C TYR A 191 -2.37 25.98 -4.03
N TYR A 192 -1.13 26.45 -4.15
CA TYR A 192 -0.73 27.85 -3.91
C TYR A 192 -0.38 28.62 -5.21
N GLY A 193 -0.72 28.05 -6.37
CA GLY A 193 -0.34 28.60 -7.68
C GLY A 193 0.89 27.92 -8.26
N GLU A 194 1.66 28.64 -9.05
CA GLU A 194 2.85 28.15 -9.75
C GLU A 194 4.09 28.96 -9.35
N THR A 195 5.28 28.36 -9.51
CA THR A 195 6.55 29.09 -9.44
C THR A 195 6.71 29.96 -10.68
N LYS A 196 7.78 30.78 -10.72
CA LYS A 196 8.14 31.55 -11.91
C LYS A 196 8.44 30.66 -13.13
N ASP A 197 8.85 29.42 -12.87
CA ASP A 197 9.17 28.42 -13.90
C ASP A 197 7.95 27.59 -14.33
N GLY A 198 6.76 27.89 -13.80
CA GLY A 198 5.51 27.18 -14.11
C GLY A 198 5.29 25.90 -13.28
N GLU A 199 6.13 25.65 -12.27
CA GLU A 199 6.03 24.45 -11.44
C GLU A 199 4.91 24.58 -10.39
N PRO A 200 4.10 23.53 -10.15
CA PRO A 200 2.99 23.61 -9.24
C PRO A 200 3.46 23.76 -7.79
N ARG A 201 2.93 24.75 -7.07
CA ARG A 201 3.17 24.95 -5.64
C ARG A 201 2.03 24.32 -4.86
N TYR A 202 2.29 23.30 -4.05
CA TYR A 202 1.24 22.55 -3.37
C TYR A 202 1.74 21.87 -2.10
N ARG A 203 0.80 21.40 -1.28
CA ARG A 203 1.02 20.31 -0.32
C ARG A 203 -0.17 19.37 -0.34
N PHE A 204 0.09 18.10 -0.10
CA PHE A 204 -0.98 17.14 0.16
C PHE A 204 -0.59 16.09 1.18
N SER A 205 -1.61 15.54 1.81
CA SER A 205 -1.56 14.30 2.58
C SER A 205 -2.70 13.41 2.09
N TRP A 206 -2.41 12.16 1.78
CA TRP A 206 -3.34 11.21 1.20
C TRP A 206 -3.27 9.87 1.91
N LEU A 207 -4.35 9.50 2.60
CA LEU A 207 -4.49 8.23 3.28
C LEU A 207 -5.12 7.18 2.37
N LEU A 208 -4.53 5.98 2.36
CA LEU A 208 -5.04 4.80 1.65
C LEU A 208 -4.87 3.54 2.52
N PRO A 209 -5.65 2.46 2.29
CA PRO A 209 -5.40 1.20 2.98
C PRO A 209 -4.04 0.64 2.58
N THR A 210 -3.23 0.24 3.54
CA THR A 210 -1.90 -0.31 3.26
C THR A 210 -1.99 -1.57 2.41
N ILE A 211 -2.97 -2.44 2.71
CA ILE A 211 -3.17 -3.70 1.97
C ILE A 211 -3.45 -3.48 0.48
N ALA A 212 -4.12 -2.38 0.13
CA ALA A 212 -4.42 -2.06 -1.26
C ALA A 212 -3.17 -1.75 -2.09
N LEU A 213 -2.08 -1.25 -1.49
CA LEU A 213 -0.83 -1.01 -2.22
C LEU A 213 0.01 -2.27 -2.49
N PHE A 214 -0.36 -3.42 -1.92
CA PHE A 214 0.23 -4.71 -2.30
C PHE A 214 -0.40 -5.27 -3.59
N ASP A 215 -1.53 -4.72 -4.03
CA ASP A 215 -2.10 -4.94 -5.36
C ASP A 215 -1.37 -4.07 -6.39
N LEU A 216 -0.73 -4.72 -7.37
CA LEU A 216 0.08 -4.02 -8.38
C LEU A 216 -0.75 -3.06 -9.23
N ASP A 217 -2.01 -3.39 -9.52
CA ASP A 217 -2.84 -2.56 -10.41
C ASP A 217 -3.31 -1.30 -9.68
N ILE A 218 -3.65 -1.42 -8.38
CA ILE A 218 -3.92 -0.25 -7.54
C ILE A 218 -2.66 0.58 -7.34
N ALA A 219 -1.53 -0.05 -7.01
CA ALA A 219 -0.26 0.63 -6.83
C ALA A 219 0.14 1.42 -8.10
N LYS A 220 -0.05 0.86 -9.30
CA LYS A 220 0.18 1.59 -10.55
C LYS A 220 -0.74 2.80 -10.73
N LYS A 221 -2.02 2.72 -10.34
CA LYS A 221 -2.94 3.87 -10.39
C LYS A 221 -2.53 4.98 -9.44
N VAL A 222 -2.04 4.61 -8.26
CA VAL A 222 -1.49 5.56 -7.26
C VAL A 222 -0.22 6.21 -7.80
N GLU A 223 0.72 5.43 -8.34
CA GLU A 223 1.96 5.94 -8.95
C GLU A 223 1.67 6.95 -10.07
N GLN A 224 0.71 6.63 -10.95
CA GLN A 224 0.26 7.52 -12.02
C GLN A 224 -0.41 8.79 -11.47
N THR A 225 -1.20 8.66 -10.40
CA THR A 225 -1.88 9.80 -9.76
C THR A 225 -0.87 10.77 -9.17
N LEU A 226 0.10 10.27 -8.40
CA LEU A 226 1.19 11.07 -7.85
C LEU A 226 2.02 11.73 -8.95
N GLY A 227 2.20 11.03 -10.08
CA GLY A 227 2.89 11.53 -11.26
C GLY A 227 2.22 12.71 -11.97
N ILE A 228 0.99 13.08 -11.62
CA ILE A 228 0.29 14.25 -12.21
C ILE A 228 0.89 15.56 -11.72
N LEU A 229 1.32 15.62 -10.45
CA LEU A 229 1.90 16.80 -9.82
C LEU A 229 3.44 16.81 -9.91
N LYS A 230 3.99 16.13 -10.93
CA LYS A 230 5.44 16.05 -11.12
C LYS A 230 6.03 17.44 -11.19
N VAL A 231 7.07 17.62 -10.38
CA VAL A 231 8.01 18.73 -10.47
C VAL A 231 9.22 18.19 -11.23
N SER A 232 9.75 18.93 -12.19
CA SER A 232 11.05 18.58 -12.78
C SER A 232 12.09 18.45 -11.66
N GLU A 233 12.76 17.30 -11.56
CA GLU A 233 13.89 17.09 -10.65
C GLU A 233 15.10 17.94 -11.02
#